data_AF-A0A3D3GNI1-F1
#
_entry.id   AF-A0A3D3GNI1-F1
#
_cell.length_a   1.000
_cell.length_b   1.000
_cell.length_c   1.000
_cell.angle_alpha   90.00
_cell.angle_beta   90.00
_cell.angle_gamma   90.00
#
_symmetry.space_group_name_H-M   'P 1'
#
loop_
_entity.id
_entity.type
_entity.pdbx_description
1 polymer ?
#
loop_
_entity_poly.entity_id
_entity_poly.type
_entity_poly.pdbx_seq_one_letter_code
_entity_poly.pdbx_strand_id
1 'polypeptide(L)'
;MTRFFKTLLVFFVLAVSTWIAFMSVLPILFIRQIEKKHEIVLKGERNLILIQPRFKVKKASFVWKNRVELVQGDFEIMLDPWAWVSSRLWAMSLQGDGAKLRFLGDWLRKTGVKEVQTTRLRLALDFDDGEIREIRKVEVVSPNYQLQIQSREARAS
;
A
#
# COMPACT_ATOMS: atom_id res chain seq x y z
N MET A 1 4.52 49.05 -8.54
CA MET A 1 4.50 47.86 -7.65
C MET A 1 3.36 46.88 -7.92
N THR A 2 2.18 47.31 -8.37
CA THR A 2 0.98 46.44 -8.49
C THR A 2 1.01 45.40 -9.62
N ARG A 3 1.70 45.64 -10.74
CA ARG A 3 1.82 44.65 -11.83
C ARG A 3 2.74 43.49 -11.47
N PHE A 4 3.90 43.77 -10.87
CA PHE A 4 4.88 42.76 -10.47
C PHE A 4 4.30 41.78 -9.44
N PHE A 5 3.56 42.29 -8.45
CA PHE A 5 2.91 41.46 -7.43
C PHE A 5 1.80 40.57 -8.01
N LYS A 6 1.03 41.08 -8.97
CA LYS A 6 0.01 40.29 -9.70
C LYS A 6 0.64 39.18 -10.52
N THR A 7 1.72 39.46 -11.24
CA THR A 7 2.45 38.45 -12.00
C THR A 7 3.05 37.38 -11.09
N LEU A 8 3.67 37.77 -9.98
CA LEU A 8 4.22 36.84 -8.98
C LEU A 8 3.14 35.95 -8.35
N LEU A 9 1.98 36.52 -8.01
CA LEU A 9 0.83 35.80 -7.48
C LEU A 9 0.30 34.76 -8.49
N VAL A 10 0.20 35.13 -9.77
CA VAL A 10 -0.23 34.22 -10.84
C VAL A 10 0.76 33.06 -10.99
N PHE A 11 2.07 33.32 -10.98
CA PHE A 11 3.08 32.26 -11.01
C PHE A 11 3.02 31.35 -9.79
N PHE A 12 2.79 31.92 -8.60
CA PHE A 12 2.65 31.13 -7.37
C PHE A 12 1.42 30.22 -7.42
N VAL A 13 0.27 30.74 -7.85
CA VAL A 13 -0.97 29.94 -8.01
C VAL A 13 -0.79 28.86 -9.07
N LEU A 14 -0.12 29.16 -10.19
CA LEU A 14 0.21 28.16 -11.20
C LEU A 14 1.13 27.09 -10.63
N ALA A 15 2.21 27.47 -9.95
CA ALA A 15 3.15 26.52 -9.35
C ALA A 15 2.46 25.59 -8.35
N VAL A 16 1.64 26.15 -7.43
CA VAL A 16 0.89 25.38 -6.45
C VAL A 16 -0.14 24.45 -7.11
N SER A 17 -0.85 24.92 -8.13
CA SER A 17 -1.83 24.08 -8.84
C SER A 17 -1.16 22.94 -9.62
N THR A 18 -0.03 23.18 -10.29
CA THR A 18 0.76 22.10 -10.90
C THR A 18 1.31 21.12 -9.87
N TRP A 19 1.73 21.60 -8.70
CA TRP A 19 2.24 20.75 -7.63
C TRP A 19 1.14 19.84 -7.05
N ILE A 20 -0.07 20.39 -6.81
CA ILE A 20 -1.23 19.61 -6.36
C ILE A 20 -1.64 18.56 -7.41
N ALA A 21 -1.67 18.94 -8.69
CA ALA A 21 -1.98 18.02 -9.78
C ALA A 21 -0.95 16.88 -9.86
N PHE A 22 0.34 17.19 -9.74
CA PHE A 22 1.42 16.21 -9.75
C PHE A 22 1.33 15.23 -8.57
N MET A 23 1.08 15.73 -7.36
CA MET A 23 0.90 14.91 -6.16
C MET A 23 -0.34 14.00 -6.22
N SER A 24 -1.34 14.37 -7.01
CA SER A 24 -2.55 13.55 -7.21
C SER A 24 -2.33 12.38 -8.18
N VAL A 25 -1.42 12.53 -9.14
CA VAL A 25 -1.13 11.54 -10.20
C VAL A 25 -0.11 10.49 -9.74
N LEU A 26 0.87 10.91 -8.92
CA LEU A 26 1.94 10.06 -8.38
C LEU A 26 1.43 8.75 -7.73
N PRO A 27 0.45 8.77 -6.81
CA PRO A 27 -0.08 7.54 -6.20
C PRO A 27 -0.73 6.59 -7.21
N ILE A 28 -1.38 7.12 -8.25
CA ILE A 28 -2.04 6.32 -9.29
C ILE A 28 -1.00 5.58 -10.14
N LEU A 29 0.07 6.27 -10.52
CA LEU A 29 1.18 5.68 -11.27
C LEU A 29 1.88 4.60 -10.45
N PHE A 30 2.07 4.85 -9.16
CA PHE A 30 2.70 3.90 -8.25
C PHE A 30 1.88 2.60 -8.12
N ILE A 31 0.56 2.68 -8.00
CA ILE A 31 -0.30 1.49 -7.99
C ILE A 31 -0.18 0.71 -9.29
N ARG A 32 -0.19 1.39 -10.44
CA ARG A 32 0.02 0.71 -11.74
C ARG A 32 1.38 0.00 -11.80
N GLN A 33 2.43 0.60 -11.24
CA GLN A 33 3.75 -0.01 -11.18
C GLN A 33 3.75 -1.27 -10.32
N ILE A 34 3.08 -1.24 -9.16
CA ILE A 34 2.90 -2.41 -8.30
C ILE A 34 2.07 -3.50 -9.01
N GLU A 35 0.94 -3.15 -9.63
CA GLU A 35 0.10 -4.09 -10.40
C GLU A 35 0.94 -4.82 -11.47
N LYS A 36 1.81 -4.08 -12.18
CA LYS A 36 2.68 -4.64 -13.21
C LYS A 36 3.80 -5.53 -12.65
N LYS A 37 4.45 -5.13 -11.55
CA LYS A 37 5.61 -5.85 -11.00
C LYS A 37 5.23 -7.07 -10.14
N HIS A 38 4.06 -7.09 -9.53
CA HIS A 38 3.68 -8.10 -8.53
C HIS A 38 2.53 -9.01 -8.97
N GLU A 39 2.14 -8.98 -10.26
CA GLU A 39 0.99 -9.72 -10.81
C GLU A 39 -0.28 -9.55 -9.95
N ILE A 40 -0.47 -8.34 -9.42
CA ILE A 40 -1.58 -8.04 -8.53
C ILE A 40 -2.77 -7.67 -9.39
N VAL A 41 -3.85 -8.45 -9.27
CA VAL A 41 -5.13 -8.15 -9.91
C VAL A 41 -6.01 -7.42 -8.89
N LEU A 42 -5.91 -6.09 -8.85
CA LEU A 42 -6.78 -5.26 -8.02
C LEU A 42 -8.08 -4.96 -8.78
N LYS A 43 -9.14 -5.70 -8.49
CA LYS A 43 -10.49 -5.40 -8.98
C LYS A 43 -11.25 -4.64 -7.87
N GLY A 44 -11.78 -3.46 -8.16
CA GLY A 44 -12.52 -2.71 -7.13
C GLY A 44 -12.74 -1.23 -7.44
N GLU A 45 -13.46 -0.59 -6.53
CA GLU A 45 -13.87 0.80 -6.62
C GLU A 45 -12.76 1.70 -6.03
N ARG A 46 -12.16 2.51 -6.90
CA ARG A 46 -11.00 3.36 -6.58
C ARG A 46 -11.48 4.74 -6.14
N ASN A 47 -11.77 4.90 -4.86
CA ASN A 47 -12.17 6.19 -4.30
C ASN A 47 -10.95 7.00 -3.83
N LEU A 48 -10.32 7.74 -4.74
CA LEU A 48 -9.23 8.64 -4.38
C LEU A 48 -9.73 9.75 -3.44
N ILE A 49 -9.27 9.72 -2.20
CA ILE A 49 -9.30 10.88 -1.31
C ILE A 49 -7.97 11.61 -1.55
N LEU A 50 -8.03 12.85 -2.05
CA LEU A 50 -6.88 13.66 -2.49
C LEU A 50 -5.75 13.82 -1.45
N ILE A 51 -6.05 13.64 -0.16
CA ILE A 51 -5.10 13.83 0.95
C ILE A 51 -4.49 12.50 1.41
N GLN A 52 -5.21 11.39 1.22
CA GLN A 52 -4.76 10.03 1.54
C GLN A 52 -5.38 9.08 0.53
N PRO A 53 -4.62 8.59 -0.47
CA PRO A 53 -5.16 7.67 -1.46
C PRO A 53 -5.63 6.39 -0.76
N ARG A 54 -6.95 6.19 -0.70
CA ARG A 54 -7.58 4.98 -0.17
C ARG A 54 -8.28 4.23 -1.29
N PHE A 55 -8.13 2.92 -1.33
CA PHE A 55 -8.73 2.08 -2.36
C PHE A 55 -9.46 0.94 -1.70
N LYS A 56 -10.74 0.78 -2.04
CA LYS A 56 -11.52 -0.39 -1.62
C LYS A 56 -11.45 -1.42 -2.75
N VAL A 57 -10.66 -2.45 -2.53
CA VAL A 57 -10.46 -3.53 -3.50
C VAL A 57 -11.34 -4.69 -3.08
N LYS A 58 -12.21 -5.16 -3.97
CA LYS A 58 -13.09 -6.29 -3.73
C LYS A 58 -12.58 -7.52 -4.47
N LYS A 59 -12.51 -8.67 -3.80
CA LYS A 59 -11.96 -9.90 -4.40
C LYS A 59 -10.53 -9.70 -4.94
N ALA A 60 -9.67 -9.05 -4.17
CA ALA A 60 -8.27 -8.94 -4.55
C ALA A 60 -7.58 -10.31 -4.47
N SER A 61 -6.68 -10.57 -5.42
CA SER A 61 -5.75 -11.69 -5.36
C SER A 61 -4.34 -11.21 -5.71
N PHE A 62 -3.34 -11.68 -4.96
CA PHE A 62 -1.95 -11.43 -5.28
C PHE A 62 -1.05 -12.57 -4.85
N VAL A 63 0.05 -12.76 -5.57
CA VAL A 63 1.11 -13.69 -5.18
C VAL A 63 2.36 -12.88 -4.88
N TRP A 64 2.85 -13.00 -3.65
CA TRP A 64 4.07 -12.33 -3.26
C TRP A 64 5.25 -13.28 -3.26
N LYS A 65 6.14 -13.14 -4.27
CA LYS A 65 7.48 -13.76 -4.36
C LYS A 65 7.52 -15.20 -3.84
N ASN A 66 6.49 -16.00 -4.14
CA ASN A 66 6.35 -17.40 -3.70
C ASN A 66 6.30 -17.64 -2.17
N ARG A 67 5.93 -16.64 -1.36
CA ARG A 67 5.83 -16.71 0.11
C ARG A 67 4.40 -16.67 0.62
N VAL A 68 3.59 -15.75 0.10
CA VAL A 68 2.19 -15.57 0.51
C VAL A 68 1.37 -15.29 -0.74
N GLU A 69 0.31 -16.05 -0.91
CA GLU A 69 -0.74 -15.81 -1.89
C GLU A 69 -1.99 -15.32 -1.15
N LEU A 70 -2.43 -14.10 -1.45
CA LEU A 70 -3.78 -13.71 -1.15
C LEU A 70 -4.69 -14.33 -2.21
N VAL A 71 -5.49 -15.31 -1.80
CA VAL A 71 -6.41 -16.04 -2.69
C VAL A 71 -7.64 -15.18 -2.98
N GLN A 72 -8.20 -14.57 -1.93
CA GLN A 72 -9.37 -13.70 -2.06
C GLN A 72 -9.55 -12.86 -0.79
N GLY A 73 -9.92 -11.60 -0.94
CA GLY A 73 -10.45 -10.81 0.17
C GLY A 73 -10.85 -9.42 -0.26
N ASP A 74 -11.55 -8.75 0.64
CA ASP A 74 -11.90 -7.35 0.48
C ASP A 74 -10.96 -6.51 1.35
N PHE A 75 -10.29 -5.54 0.74
CA PHE A 75 -9.24 -4.76 1.38
C PHE A 75 -9.45 -3.28 1.19
N GLU A 76 -9.11 -2.53 2.23
CA GLU A 76 -8.78 -1.13 2.15
C GLU A 76 -7.26 -1.00 2.03
N ILE A 77 -6.80 -0.47 0.90
CA ILE A 77 -5.41 -0.09 0.66
C ILE A 77 -5.30 1.40 0.95
N MET A 78 -4.43 1.78 1.88
CA MET A 78 -4.06 3.17 2.08
C MET A 78 -2.61 3.36 1.66
N LEU A 79 -2.35 4.42 0.90
CA LEU A 79 -1.01 4.90 0.59
C LEU A 79 -0.70 6.12 1.45
N ASP A 80 0.53 6.20 1.95
CA ASP A 80 1.02 7.41 2.60
C ASP A 80 1.92 8.19 1.61
N PRO A 81 1.40 9.27 1.00
CA PRO A 81 2.18 10.09 0.06
C PRO A 81 3.31 10.86 0.75
N TRP A 82 3.24 11.08 2.07
CA TRP A 82 4.33 11.72 2.83
C TRP A 82 5.52 10.82 3.06
N ALA A 83 5.31 9.50 3.13
CA ALA A 83 6.43 8.57 3.17
C ALA A 83 7.36 8.74 1.96
N TRP A 84 6.81 9.00 0.77
CA TRP A 84 7.61 9.22 -0.43
C TRP A 84 8.41 10.53 -0.37
N VAL A 85 7.82 11.58 0.21
CA VAL A 85 8.50 12.87 0.37
C VAL A 85 9.62 12.79 1.42
N SER A 86 9.40 12.08 2.53
CA SER A 86 10.36 12.01 3.64
C SER A 86 11.47 10.98 3.43
N SER A 87 11.14 9.81 2.91
CA SER A 87 12.04 8.65 2.87
C SER A 87 12.33 8.14 1.47
N ARG A 88 11.69 8.72 0.44
CA ARG A 88 11.66 8.20 -0.95
C ARG A 88 11.11 6.78 -1.07
N LEU A 89 10.49 6.25 -0.01
CA LEU A 89 9.80 4.97 -0.01
C LEU A 89 8.30 5.18 -0.06
N TRP A 90 7.63 4.25 -0.73
CA TRP A 90 6.18 4.21 -0.73
C TRP A 90 5.68 3.33 0.40
N ALA A 91 5.02 3.93 1.38
CA ALA A 91 4.36 3.21 2.44
C ALA A 91 2.92 2.86 2.03
N MET A 92 2.59 1.58 2.14
CA MET A 92 1.25 1.05 1.90
C MET A 92 0.77 0.28 3.12
N SER A 93 -0.45 0.57 3.59
CA SER A 93 -1.15 -0.27 4.55
C SER A 93 -2.34 -0.95 3.89
N LEU A 94 -2.42 -2.27 4.02
CA LEU A 94 -3.56 -3.08 3.64
C LEU A 94 -4.29 -3.52 4.90
N GLN A 95 -5.60 -3.29 4.95
CA GLN A 95 -6.47 -3.83 5.99
C GLN A 95 -7.65 -4.54 5.35
N GLY A 96 -7.98 -5.73 5.83
CA GLY A 96 -9.15 -6.47 5.36
C GLY A 96 -9.62 -7.49 6.37
N ASP A 97 -10.90 -7.81 6.33
CA ASP A 97 -11.53 -8.82 7.19
C ASP A 97 -12.03 -9.98 6.32
N GLY A 98 -12.02 -11.20 6.86
CA GLY A 98 -12.50 -12.38 6.13
C GLY A 98 -11.59 -12.88 4.99
N ALA A 99 -10.37 -12.33 4.86
CA ALA A 99 -9.47 -12.67 3.77
C ALA A 99 -8.97 -14.11 3.82
N LYS A 100 -8.72 -14.69 2.66
CA LYS A 100 -8.19 -16.03 2.47
C LYS A 100 -6.74 -15.95 2.02
N LEU A 101 -5.82 -16.33 2.91
CA LEU A 101 -4.39 -16.36 2.63
C LEU A 101 -3.91 -17.79 2.47
N ARG A 102 -3.00 -18.01 1.53
CA ARG A 102 -2.26 -19.25 1.35
C ARG A 102 -0.78 -18.96 1.55
N PHE A 103 -0.15 -19.71 2.45
CA PHE A 103 1.30 -19.61 2.62
C PHE A 103 1.98 -20.53 1.60
N LEU A 104 3.07 -20.05 1.04
CA LEU A 104 3.84 -20.71 -0.01
C LEU A 104 5.31 -20.82 0.41
N GLY A 105 6.06 -21.67 -0.29
CA GLY A 105 7.51 -21.77 -0.17
C GLY A 105 8.00 -21.96 1.28
N ASP A 106 8.94 -21.12 1.69
CA ASP A 106 9.57 -21.20 3.01
C ASP A 106 8.62 -20.86 4.16
N TRP A 107 7.62 -20.02 3.91
CA TRP A 107 6.64 -19.67 4.94
C TRP A 107 5.72 -20.84 5.23
N LEU A 108 5.28 -21.58 4.20
CA LEU A 108 4.54 -22.82 4.38
C LEU A 108 5.34 -23.83 5.21
N ARG A 109 6.65 -23.97 4.93
CA ARG A 109 7.54 -24.87 5.69
C ARG A 109 7.70 -24.45 7.15
N LYS A 110 7.74 -23.13 7.42
CA LYS A 110 7.92 -22.60 8.78
C LYS A 110 6.64 -22.59 9.61
N THR A 111 5.51 -22.22 9.03
CA THR A 111 4.23 -22.13 9.76
C THR A 111 3.51 -23.46 9.79
N GLY A 112 3.72 -24.34 8.81
CA GLY A 112 2.97 -25.58 8.62
C GLY A 112 1.51 -25.36 8.18
N VAL A 113 1.07 -24.11 8.08
CA VAL A 113 -0.30 -23.73 7.72
C VAL A 113 -0.35 -23.49 6.22
N LYS A 114 -1.09 -24.32 5.49
CA LYS A 114 -1.25 -24.13 4.04
C LYS A 114 -2.14 -22.95 3.71
N GLU A 115 -3.28 -22.84 4.38
CA GLU A 115 -4.31 -21.88 4.06
C GLU A 115 -4.97 -21.41 5.35
N VAL A 116 -5.22 -20.11 5.47
CA VAL A 116 -5.85 -19.51 6.64
C VAL A 116 -6.91 -18.52 6.20
N GLN A 117 -8.08 -18.62 6.82
CA GLN A 117 -9.12 -17.60 6.71
C GLN A 117 -8.93 -16.63 7.88
N THR A 118 -8.59 -15.40 7.55
CA THR A 118 -8.33 -14.34 8.52
C THR A 118 -9.66 -13.71 8.93
N THR A 119 -9.88 -13.54 10.23
CA THR A 119 -10.89 -12.63 10.75
C THR A 119 -10.46 -11.18 10.52
N ARG A 120 -9.16 -10.90 10.70
CA ARG A 120 -8.56 -9.58 10.47
C ARG A 120 -7.15 -9.75 9.90
N LEU A 121 -6.86 -8.99 8.84
CA LEU A 121 -5.54 -8.87 8.24
C LEU A 121 -5.12 -7.39 8.26
N ARG A 122 -3.92 -7.11 8.78
CA ARG A 122 -3.24 -5.83 8.59
C ARG A 122 -1.83 -6.07 8.10
N LEU A 123 -1.46 -5.43 7.00
CA LEU A 123 -0.12 -5.46 6.44
C LEU A 123 0.34 -4.02 6.27
N ALA A 124 1.55 -3.69 6.70
CA ALA A 124 2.23 -2.45 6.40
C ALA A 124 3.52 -2.80 5.65
N LEU A 125 3.61 -2.34 4.41
CA LEU A 125 4.67 -2.65 3.47
C LEU A 125 5.29 -1.35 2.98
N ASP A 126 6.61 -1.33 2.90
CA ASP A 126 7.35 -0.25 2.26
C ASP A 126 7.93 -0.74 0.94
N PHE A 127 7.74 0.05 -0.09
CA PHE A 127 8.14 -0.26 -1.45
C PHE A 127 9.22 0.71 -1.93
N ASP A 128 10.20 0.16 -2.65
CA ASP A 128 11.25 0.88 -3.34
C ASP A 128 11.21 0.48 -4.81
N ASP A 129 11.07 1.45 -5.71
CA ASP A 129 10.80 1.25 -7.15
C ASP A 129 9.69 0.20 -7.44
N GLY A 130 8.65 0.12 -6.60
CA GLY A 130 7.57 -0.85 -6.78
C GLY A 130 7.94 -2.29 -6.42
N GLU A 131 9.09 -2.54 -5.80
CA GLU A 131 9.40 -3.78 -5.09
C GLU A 131 9.20 -3.66 -3.58
N ILE A 132 8.69 -4.70 -2.94
CA ILE A 132 8.60 -4.75 -1.47
C ILE A 132 10.02 -4.79 -0.90
N ARG A 133 10.41 -3.68 -0.26
CA ARG A 133 11.70 -3.53 0.42
C ARG A 133 11.61 -4.01 1.86
N GLU A 134 10.57 -3.62 2.58
CA GLU A 134 10.39 -3.97 3.99
C GLU A 134 8.93 -4.29 4.32
N ILE A 135 8.72 -5.24 5.25
CA ILE A 135 7.44 -5.41 5.93
C ILE A 135 7.54 -4.81 7.33
N ARG A 136 6.96 -3.63 7.53
CA ARG A 136 6.94 -3.02 8.87
C ARG A 136 6.02 -3.79 9.82
N LYS A 137 4.89 -4.28 9.32
CA LYS A 137 3.90 -4.98 10.14
C LYS A 137 3.15 -6.03 9.35
N VAL A 138 3.02 -7.22 9.93
CA VAL A 138 2.06 -8.25 9.55
C VAL A 138 1.26 -8.60 10.79
N GLU A 139 -0.05 -8.46 10.72
CA GLU A 139 -0.98 -8.87 11.77
C GLU A 139 -2.06 -9.71 11.09
N VAL A 140 -2.05 -11.01 11.37
CA VAL A 140 -3.02 -11.97 10.91
C VAL A 140 -3.73 -12.51 12.13
N VAL A 141 -5.04 -12.29 12.22
CA VAL A 141 -5.88 -12.84 13.28
C VAL A 141 -6.89 -13.77 12.61
N SER A 142 -6.92 -15.01 13.06
CA SER A 142 -7.84 -16.08 12.64
C SER A 142 -8.32 -16.83 13.89
N PRO A 143 -9.48 -17.51 13.87
CA PRO A 143 -9.98 -18.23 15.04
C PRO A 143 -8.98 -19.25 15.62
N ASN A 144 -8.15 -19.86 14.76
CA ASN A 144 -7.21 -20.91 15.14
C ASN A 144 -5.74 -20.50 14.94
N TYR A 145 -5.47 -19.25 14.56
CA TYR A 145 -4.11 -18.81 14.21
C TYR A 145 -3.95 -17.30 14.41
N GLN A 146 -2.95 -16.90 15.20
CA GLN A 146 -2.58 -15.50 15.36
C GLN A 146 -1.10 -15.34 15.03
N LEU A 147 -0.81 -14.44 14.09
CA LEU A 147 0.55 -14.09 13.70
C LEU A 147 0.70 -12.58 13.75
N GLN A 148 1.61 -12.10 14.59
CA GLN A 148 2.01 -10.70 14.61
C GLN A 148 3.52 -10.61 14.42
N ILE A 149 3.93 -10.03 13.30
CA ILE A 149 5.32 -9.71 13.00
C ILE A 149 5.40 -8.20 12.90
N GLN A 150 6.24 -7.57 13.72
CA GLN A 150 6.53 -6.15 13.62
C GLN A 150 8.04 -6.02 13.45
N SER A 151 8.46 -5.36 12.37
CA SER A 151 9.88 -5.02 12.18
C SER A 151 10.31 -4.07 13.29
N ARG A 152 11.45 -4.35 13.93
CA ARG A 152 12.00 -3.55 15.04
C ARG A 152 12.58 -2.21 14.58
N GLU A 153 12.79 -1.99 13.28
CA GLU A 153 13.51 -0.82 12.78
C GLU A 153 12.64 0.45 12.67
N ALA A 154 11.30 0.34 12.69
CA ALA A 154 10.40 1.50 12.54
C ALA A 154 10.30 2.44 13.77
N ARG A 155 11.20 2.32 14.77
CA ARG A 155 11.21 3.16 15.99
C ARG A 155 12.41 4.10 16.10
N ALA A 156 13.29 4.13 15.10
CA ALA A 156 14.50 4.94 15.13
C ALA A 156 14.67 5.76 13.83
N SER A 157 13.75 6.68 13.57
CA SER A 157 13.93 7.78 12.62
C SER A 157 12.94 8.89 12.90
#